data_AF-A0A6G2JJM3-F1
#
_entry.id   AF-A0A6G2JJM3-F1
#
_cell.length_a   1.000
_cell.length_b   1.000
_cell.length_c   1.000
_cell.angle_alpha   90.00
_cell.angle_beta   90.00
_cell.angle_gamma   90.00
#
_symmetry.space_group_name_H-M   'P 1'
#
loop_
_entity.id
_entity.type
_entity.pdbx_description
1 polymer ?
#
loop_
_entity_poly.entity_id
_entity_poly.type
_entity_poly.pdbx_seq_one_letter_code
_entity_poly.pdbx_strand_id
1 'polypeptide(L)'
;MTSDQPSLWSDIRGLVILGWIVAATRLLLDFVAPEQSMFIGVYFLMPLAYLYYGLKGKWDHLPWKRTAGALLVVVLLVWFVPNWISYSTAALVGLDHGRFSPEAYQTVIERDTPVKIILNAGIVSAATFAAGSVWSVSLGTLFIWLPGAMRRRQART
;
A
#
# COMPACT_ATOMS: atom_id res chain seq x y z
N MET A 1 22.71 -26.48 -4.81
CA MET A 1 21.62 -25.58 -4.36
C MET A 1 21.21 -24.75 -5.56
N THR A 2 20.09 -25.07 -6.19
CA THR A 2 19.65 -24.41 -7.43
C THR A 2 19.03 -23.04 -7.11
N SER A 3 19.58 -22.00 -7.72
CA SER A 3 19.27 -20.58 -7.54
C SER A 3 17.99 -20.12 -8.26
N ASP A 4 17.08 -21.02 -8.59
CA ASP A 4 15.95 -20.74 -9.51
C ASP A 4 14.67 -20.32 -8.80
N GLN A 5 14.71 -20.00 -7.50
CA GLN A 5 13.56 -19.36 -6.86
C GLN A 5 13.51 -17.89 -7.27
N PRO A 6 12.40 -17.41 -7.87
CA PRO A 6 12.26 -15.99 -8.18
C PRO A 6 12.48 -15.17 -6.90
N SER A 7 13.19 -14.06 -7.04
CA SER A 7 13.44 -13.17 -5.90
C SER A 7 12.12 -12.56 -5.44
N LEU A 8 12.00 -12.31 -4.13
CA LEU A 8 10.83 -11.64 -3.55
C LEU A 8 10.51 -10.32 -4.27
N TRP A 9 11.54 -9.59 -4.71
CA TRP A 9 11.37 -8.37 -5.51
C TRP A 9 10.67 -8.64 -6.86
N SER A 10 11.07 -9.68 -7.59
CA SER A 10 10.44 -10.05 -8.86
C SER A 10 8.95 -10.37 -8.69
N ASP A 11 8.59 -10.96 -7.55
CA ASP A 11 7.22 -11.31 -7.20
C ASP A 11 6.39 -10.06 -6.88
N ILE A 12 6.92 -9.11 -6.12
CA ILE A 12 6.16 -7.94 -5.65
C ILE A 12 6.23 -6.73 -6.58
N ARG A 13 7.22 -6.61 -7.47
CA ARG A 13 7.47 -5.39 -8.27
C ARG A 13 6.23 -4.89 -9.02
N GLY A 14 5.41 -5.81 -9.56
CA GLY A 14 4.20 -5.45 -10.29
C GLY A 14 3.15 -4.77 -9.39
N LEU A 15 2.99 -5.29 -8.16
CA LEU A 15 2.11 -4.69 -7.14
C LEU A 15 2.66 -3.35 -6.66
N VAL A 16 3.99 -3.23 -6.53
CA VAL A 16 4.65 -1.97 -6.17
C VAL A 16 4.41 -0.90 -7.24
N ILE A 17 4.70 -1.19 -8.51
CA ILE A 17 4.49 -0.25 -9.63
C ILE A 17 3.04 0.22 -9.69
N LEU A 18 2.08 -0.70 -9.61
CA LEU A 18 0.66 -0.34 -9.61
C LEU A 18 0.31 0.54 -8.41
N GLY A 19 0.79 0.19 -7.21
CA GLY A 19 0.55 0.99 -6.00
C GLY A 19 1.13 2.40 -6.10
N TRP A 20 2.28 2.57 -6.75
CA TRP A 20 2.87 3.89 -7.00
C TRP A 20 2.06 4.70 -8.04
N ILE A 21 1.53 4.06 -9.09
CA ILE A 21 0.61 4.73 -10.03
C ILE A 21 -0.65 5.20 -9.31
N VAL A 22 -1.22 4.35 -8.43
CA VAL A 22 -2.36 4.70 -7.58
C VAL A 22 -2.03 5.88 -6.66
N ALA A 23 -0.87 5.86 -6.00
CA ALA A 23 -0.44 6.93 -5.12
C ALA A 23 -0.22 8.26 -5.88
N ALA A 24 0.39 8.22 -7.07
CA ALA A 24 0.60 9.39 -7.92
C ALA A 24 -0.73 9.97 -8.42
N THR A 25 -1.65 9.11 -8.86
CA THR A 25 -3.00 9.53 -9.30
C THR A 25 -3.75 10.19 -8.14
N ARG A 26 -3.67 9.60 -6.95
CA ARG A 26 -4.27 10.18 -5.75
C ARG A 26 -3.66 11.54 -5.41
N LEU A 27 -2.34 11.66 -5.45
CA LEU A 27 -1.67 12.94 -5.20
C LEU A 27 -2.11 13.99 -6.21
N LEU A 28 -2.21 13.65 -7.50
CA LEU A 28 -2.72 14.55 -8.53
C LEU A 28 -4.15 15.00 -8.22
N LEU A 29 -5.03 14.08 -7.81
CA LEU A 29 -6.40 14.39 -7.42
C LEU A 29 -6.48 15.34 -6.22
N ASP A 30 -5.59 15.18 -5.22
CA ASP A 30 -5.51 16.12 -4.09
C ASP A 30 -5.20 17.55 -4.57
N PHE A 31 -4.48 17.73 -5.69
CA PHE A 31 -4.17 19.04 -6.27
C PHE A 31 -5.26 19.60 -7.19
N VAL A 32 -5.89 18.75 -8.03
CA VAL A 32 -6.82 19.21 -9.07
C VAL A 32 -8.28 19.19 -8.64
N ALA A 33 -8.63 18.40 -7.62
CA ALA A 33 -10.00 18.24 -7.12
C ALA A 33 -10.02 17.97 -5.60
N PRO A 34 -9.53 18.91 -4.77
CA PRO A 34 -9.31 18.70 -3.34
C PRO A 34 -10.58 18.40 -2.53
N GLU A 35 -11.73 18.86 -3.00
CA GLU A 35 -13.06 18.58 -2.46
C GLU A 35 -13.55 17.14 -2.71
N GLN A 36 -12.98 16.43 -3.70
CA GLN A 36 -13.36 15.05 -3.95
C GLN A 36 -12.63 14.12 -2.98
N SER A 37 -13.38 13.59 -2.02
CA SER A 37 -12.95 12.54 -1.10
C SER A 37 -12.76 11.19 -1.81
N MET A 38 -11.95 11.13 -2.87
CA MET A 38 -11.69 9.91 -3.66
C MET A 38 -10.78 8.91 -2.96
N PHE A 39 -10.58 9.06 -1.65
CA PHE A 39 -9.70 8.25 -0.81
C PHE A 39 -9.91 6.75 -1.02
N ILE A 40 -11.15 6.31 -1.22
CA ILE A 40 -11.48 4.88 -1.25
C ILE A 40 -11.39 4.31 -2.67
N GLY A 41 -11.82 5.06 -3.69
CA GLY A 41 -11.99 4.55 -5.06
C GLY A 41 -10.69 4.09 -5.73
N VAL A 42 -9.59 4.81 -5.55
CA VAL A 42 -8.31 4.44 -6.20
C VAL A 42 -7.64 3.26 -5.49
N TYR A 43 -7.82 3.11 -4.17
CA TYR A 43 -7.31 1.95 -3.42
C TYR A 43 -8.10 0.66 -3.69
N PHE A 44 -9.32 0.73 -4.22
CA PHE A 44 -10.07 -0.43 -4.70
C PHE A 44 -9.40 -1.15 -5.87
N LEU A 45 -8.40 -0.55 -6.52
CA LEU A 45 -7.61 -1.21 -7.57
C LEU A 45 -6.63 -2.27 -7.03
N MET A 46 -6.16 -2.16 -5.78
CA MET A 46 -5.24 -3.16 -5.20
C MET A 46 -5.88 -4.54 -4.99
N PRO A 47 -7.12 -4.67 -4.48
CA PRO A 47 -7.85 -5.93 -4.47
C PRO A 47 -7.91 -6.62 -5.83
N LEU A 48 -8.12 -5.87 -6.91
CA LEU A 48 -8.16 -6.43 -8.28
C LEU A 48 -6.79 -6.97 -8.69
N ALA A 49 -5.70 -6.31 -8.29
CA ALA A 49 -4.35 -6.80 -8.52
C ALA A 49 -4.07 -8.10 -7.75
N TYR A 50 -4.53 -8.20 -6.50
CA TYR A 50 -4.44 -9.45 -5.73
C TYR A 50 -5.24 -10.57 -6.37
N LEU A 51 -6.46 -10.30 -6.83
CA LEU A 51 -7.27 -11.26 -7.57
C LEU A 51 -6.55 -11.73 -8.83
N TYR A 52 -5.98 -10.83 -9.62
CA TYR A 52 -5.19 -11.19 -10.80
C TYR A 52 -4.00 -12.09 -10.45
N TYR A 53 -3.27 -11.78 -9.38
CA TYR A 53 -2.15 -12.60 -8.90
C TYR A 53 -2.60 -14.00 -8.49
N GLY A 54 -3.73 -14.09 -7.80
CA GLY A 54 -4.34 -15.35 -7.39
C GLY A 54 -4.88 -16.20 -8.53
N LEU A 55 -5.51 -15.57 -9.53
CA LEU A 55 -5.99 -16.26 -10.74
C LEU A 55 -4.84 -16.80 -11.59
N LYS A 56 -3.73 -16.06 -11.68
CA LYS A 56 -2.53 -16.46 -12.42
C LYS A 56 -1.59 -17.39 -11.64
N GLY A 57 -1.92 -17.72 -10.39
CA GLY A 57 -1.12 -18.60 -9.54
C GLY A 57 0.31 -18.09 -9.31
N LYS A 58 0.55 -16.78 -9.43
CA LYS A 58 1.91 -16.20 -9.39
C LYS A 58 2.66 -16.56 -8.11
N TRP A 59 1.94 -16.68 -7.00
CA TRP A 59 2.50 -16.95 -5.67
C TRP A 59 2.11 -18.34 -5.12
N ASP A 60 1.67 -19.27 -5.97
CA ASP A 60 1.26 -20.60 -5.52
C ASP A 60 2.40 -21.42 -4.92
N HIS A 61 3.63 -21.09 -5.29
CA HIS A 61 4.84 -21.70 -4.76
C HIS A 61 5.24 -21.16 -3.38
N LEU A 62 4.66 -20.04 -2.94
CA LEU A 62 5.01 -19.41 -1.66
C LEU A 62 4.17 -19.97 -0.50
N PRO A 63 4.79 -20.28 0.66
CA PRO A 63 4.04 -20.54 1.88
C PRO A 63 3.33 -19.27 2.37
N TRP A 64 2.25 -19.41 3.14
CA TRP A 64 1.46 -18.27 3.63
C TRP A 64 2.31 -17.23 4.36
N LYS A 65 3.24 -17.65 5.22
CA LYS A 65 4.13 -16.73 5.96
C LYS A 65 4.92 -15.81 5.02
N ARG A 66 5.41 -16.33 3.89
CA ARG A 66 6.11 -15.52 2.87
C ARG A 66 5.14 -14.64 2.09
N THR A 67 3.93 -15.12 1.80
CA THR A 67 2.87 -14.31 1.18
C THR A 67 2.49 -13.12 2.06
N ALA A 68 2.23 -13.35 3.35
CA ALA A 68 1.91 -12.31 4.32
C ALA A 68 3.06 -11.31 4.45
N GLY A 69 4.31 -11.78 4.59
CA GLY A 69 5.48 -10.90 4.59
C GLY A 69 5.62 -10.07 3.32
N ALA A 70 5.42 -10.67 2.14
CA ALA A 70 5.42 -9.98 0.86
C ALA A 70 4.35 -8.88 0.80
N LEU A 71 3.14 -9.15 1.28
CA LEU A 71 2.06 -8.17 1.35
C LEU A 71 2.40 -7.02 2.30
N LEU A 72 3.00 -7.29 3.46
CA LEU A 72 3.45 -6.24 4.38
C LEU A 72 4.52 -5.35 3.75
N VAL A 73 5.49 -5.94 3.03
CA VAL A 73 6.49 -5.18 2.28
C VAL A 73 5.84 -4.32 1.19
N VAL A 74 4.86 -4.88 0.45
CA VAL A 74 4.10 -4.11 -0.54
C VAL A 74 3.40 -2.93 0.13
N VAL A 75 2.68 -3.13 1.23
CA VAL A 75 1.98 -2.06 1.97
C VAL A 75 2.96 -1.01 2.47
N LEU A 76 4.12 -1.40 2.99
CA LEU A 76 5.15 -0.44 3.37
C LEU A 76 5.56 0.43 2.17
N LEU A 77 5.84 -0.19 1.03
CA LEU A 77 6.33 0.52 -0.16
C LEU A 77 5.26 1.34 -0.87
N VAL A 78 3.97 0.99 -0.76
CA VAL A 78 2.89 1.62 -1.53
C VAL A 78 1.89 2.41 -0.70
N TRP A 79 1.86 2.21 0.62
CA TRP A 79 1.00 2.96 1.54
C TRP A 79 1.83 3.79 2.50
N PHE A 80 2.86 3.24 3.16
CA PHE A 80 3.66 4.04 4.09
C PHE A 80 4.51 5.08 3.35
N VAL A 81 5.41 4.63 2.49
CA VAL A 81 6.42 5.49 1.85
C VAL A 81 5.79 6.62 1.04
N PRO A 82 4.80 6.39 0.16
CA PRO A 82 4.22 7.47 -0.63
C PRO A 82 3.45 8.49 0.21
N ASN A 83 2.73 8.05 1.26
CA ASN A 83 2.08 8.98 2.18
C ASN A 83 3.12 9.79 2.95
N TRP A 84 4.20 9.15 3.43
CA TRP A 84 5.21 9.85 4.20
C TRP A 84 5.90 10.94 3.40
N ILE A 85 6.24 10.65 2.14
CA ILE A 85 6.76 11.65 1.20
C ILE A 85 5.73 12.75 0.97
N SER A 86 4.48 12.39 0.63
CA SER A 86 3.43 13.36 0.28
C SER A 86 3.15 14.33 1.43
N TYR A 87 2.96 13.83 2.66
CA TYR A 87 2.69 14.67 3.84
C TYR A 87 3.89 15.52 4.23
N SER A 88 5.11 15.00 4.11
CA SER A 88 6.32 15.78 4.39
C SER A 88 6.48 16.91 3.38
N THR A 89 6.40 16.60 2.07
CA THR A 89 6.54 17.60 1.00
C THR A 89 5.43 18.63 1.06
N ALA A 90 4.18 18.21 1.24
CA ALA A 90 3.03 19.11 1.32
C ALA A 90 3.18 20.12 2.47
N ALA A 91 3.58 19.66 3.65
CA ALA A 91 3.81 20.54 4.79
C ALA A 91 5.01 21.49 4.58
N LEU A 92 6.10 21.02 3.94
CA LEU A 92 7.28 21.84 3.67
C LEU A 92 7.05 22.93 2.61
N VAL A 93 6.18 22.66 1.63
CA VAL A 93 5.84 23.63 0.57
C VAL A 93 4.58 24.45 0.89
N GLY A 94 4.00 24.30 2.07
CA GLY A 94 2.86 25.08 2.56
C GLY A 94 1.50 24.70 1.96
N LEU A 95 1.30 23.46 1.51
CA LEU A 95 -0.01 22.98 1.06
C LEU A 95 -0.90 22.67 2.26
N ASP A 96 -2.06 23.31 2.30
CA ASP A 96 -3.00 23.30 3.43
C ASP A 96 -4.44 22.96 3.03
N HIS A 97 -4.65 22.38 1.85
CA HIS A 97 -5.96 21.96 1.35
C HIS A 97 -6.11 20.43 1.31
N GLY A 98 -7.35 19.98 1.05
CA GLY A 98 -7.70 18.56 0.97
C GLY A 98 -7.25 17.81 2.22
N ARG A 99 -6.52 16.70 2.03
CA ARG A 99 -6.00 15.90 3.14
C ARG A 99 -4.79 16.48 3.87
N PHE A 100 -4.17 17.52 3.33
CA PHE A 100 -3.01 18.17 3.95
C PHE A 100 -3.43 19.30 4.90
N SER A 101 -4.72 19.67 4.88
CA SER A 101 -5.32 20.65 5.77
C SER A 101 -5.00 20.35 7.25
N PRO A 102 -4.63 21.37 8.05
CA PRO A 102 -4.49 21.24 9.49
C PRO A 102 -5.75 20.67 10.16
N GLU A 103 -6.93 20.93 9.60
CA GLU A 103 -8.20 20.45 10.16
C GLU A 103 -8.37 18.93 10.02
N ALA A 104 -7.72 18.31 9.03
CA ALA A 104 -7.81 16.87 8.81
C ALA A 104 -7.12 16.05 9.92
N TYR A 105 -6.15 16.64 10.63
CA TYR A 105 -5.35 15.97 11.66
C TYR A 105 -5.06 16.88 12.86
N GLN A 106 -6.10 17.50 13.42
CA GLN A 106 -6.01 18.48 14.52
C GLN A 106 -5.17 18.02 15.73
N THR A 107 -5.11 16.72 16.01
CA THR A 107 -4.43 16.15 17.18
C THR A 107 -2.92 15.98 17.04
N VAL A 108 -2.33 16.27 15.86
CA VAL A 108 -0.92 15.96 15.55
C VAL A 108 -0.05 17.22 15.41
N ILE A 109 -0.56 18.42 15.71
CA ILE A 109 -0.05 19.65 15.09
C ILE A 109 0.86 20.47 16.01
N GLU A 110 2.15 20.14 15.95
CA GLU A 110 3.21 21.16 15.98
C GLU A 110 3.97 21.06 14.64
N ARG A 111 3.92 22.11 13.82
CA ARG A 111 4.58 22.15 12.48
C ARG A 111 5.73 23.16 12.44
N ASP A 112 6.19 23.60 13.61
CA ASP A 112 7.08 24.76 13.76
C ASP A 112 8.51 24.49 13.26
N THR A 113 8.89 23.22 13.12
CA THR A 113 10.20 22.84 12.59
C THR A 113 10.11 21.76 11.52
N PRO A 114 11.04 21.73 10.54
CA PRO A 114 11.11 20.68 9.52
C PRO A 114 11.17 19.26 10.10
N VAL A 115 11.84 19.10 11.25
CA VAL A 115 11.95 17.80 11.93
C VAL A 115 10.59 17.34 12.45
N LYS A 116 9.82 18.22 13.11
CA LYS A 116 8.47 17.88 13.59
C LYS A 116 7.54 17.55 12.43
N ILE A 117 7.65 18.27 11.31
CA ILE A 117 6.89 17.97 10.08
C ILE A 117 7.13 16.54 9.61
N ILE A 118 8.40 16.13 9.47
CA ILE A 118 8.77 14.79 8.99
C ILE A 118 8.28 13.70 9.94
N LEU A 119 8.40 13.92 11.26
CA LEU A 119 7.92 12.98 12.27
C LEU A 119 6.41 12.82 12.25
N ASN A 120 5.68 13.93 12.18
CA ASN A 120 4.20 13.94 12.12
C ASN A 120 3.70 13.27 10.84
N ALA A 121 4.33 13.53 9.71
CA ALA A 121 4.06 12.82 8.46
C ALA A 121 4.31 11.31 8.61
N GLY A 122 5.34 10.92 9.37
CA GLY A 122 5.64 9.52 9.69
C GLY A 122 4.52 8.86 10.52
N ILE A 123 3.97 9.56 11.51
CA ILE A 123 2.87 9.06 12.35
C ILE A 123 1.61 8.81 11.52
N VAL A 124 1.20 9.78 10.70
CA VAL A 124 0.03 9.63 9.80
C VAL A 124 0.24 8.48 8.82
N SER A 125 1.46 8.34 8.31
CA SER A 125 1.81 7.25 7.39
C SER A 125 1.83 5.89 8.08
N ALA A 126 2.24 5.82 9.36
CA ALA A 126 2.20 4.61 10.16
C ALA A 126 0.76 4.14 10.42
N ALA A 127 -0.16 5.06 10.72
CA ALA A 127 -1.58 4.74 10.85
C ALA A 127 -2.14 4.19 9.52
N THR A 128 -1.77 4.81 8.40
CA THR A 128 -2.18 4.36 7.07
C THR A 128 -1.59 2.99 6.72
N PHE A 129 -0.33 2.74 7.10
CA PHE A 129 0.32 1.44 6.96
C PHE A 129 -0.39 0.35 7.77
N ALA A 130 -0.77 0.63 9.02
CA ALA A 130 -1.47 -0.33 9.86
C ALA A 130 -2.82 -0.73 9.23
N ALA A 131 -3.62 0.26 8.81
CA ALA A 131 -4.89 0.01 8.12
C ALA A 131 -4.68 -0.75 6.80
N GLY A 132 -3.71 -0.32 5.99
CA GLY A 132 -3.35 -0.99 4.74
C GLY A 132 -2.85 -2.41 4.92
N SER A 133 -2.18 -2.70 6.03
CA SER A 133 -1.67 -4.04 6.37
C SER A 133 -2.82 -4.98 6.67
N VAL A 134 -3.76 -4.58 7.53
CA VAL A 134 -4.96 -5.37 7.83
C VAL A 134 -5.76 -5.63 6.56
N TRP A 135 -5.96 -4.60 5.74
CA TRP A 135 -6.65 -4.71 4.46
C TRP A 135 -5.95 -5.68 3.50
N SER A 136 -4.66 -5.50 3.29
CA SER A 136 -3.90 -6.26 2.28
C SER A 136 -3.65 -7.70 2.68
N VAL A 137 -3.42 -7.98 3.97
CA VAL A 137 -3.27 -9.36 4.47
C VAL A 137 -4.61 -10.09 4.39
N SER A 138 -5.72 -9.44 4.75
CA SER A 138 -7.06 -10.02 4.64
C SER A 138 -7.39 -10.38 3.19
N LEU A 139 -7.26 -9.42 2.27
CA LEU A 139 -7.61 -9.64 0.86
C LEU A 139 -6.59 -10.50 0.13
N GLY A 140 -5.31 -10.39 0.44
CA GLY A 140 -4.29 -11.29 -0.11
C GLY A 140 -4.48 -12.73 0.36
N THR A 141 -4.98 -12.94 1.58
CA THR A 141 -5.36 -14.28 2.04
C THR A 141 -6.53 -14.83 1.22
N LEU A 142 -7.58 -14.02 1.03
CA LEU A 142 -8.78 -14.42 0.29
C LEU A 142 -8.52 -14.65 -1.21
N PHE A 143 -7.75 -13.75 -1.83
CA PHE A 143 -7.62 -13.72 -3.28
C PHE A 143 -6.35 -14.38 -3.81
N ILE A 144 -5.27 -14.46 -3.02
CA ILE A 144 -4.02 -15.09 -3.47
C ILE A 144 -3.85 -16.45 -2.80
N TRP A 145 -3.84 -16.48 -1.47
CA TRP A 145 -3.44 -17.69 -0.75
C TRP A 145 -4.48 -18.81 -0.80
N LEU A 146 -5.76 -18.52 -0.54
CA LEU A 146 -6.82 -19.54 -0.55
C LEU A 146 -6.94 -20.24 -1.92
N PRO A 147 -7.02 -19.52 -3.06
CA PRO A 147 -7.04 -20.17 -4.37
C PRO A 147 -5.81 -21.04 -4.64
N GLY A 148 -4.62 -20.57 -4.28
CA GLY A 148 -3.39 -21.37 -4.41
C GLY A 148 -3.40 -22.61 -3.51
N ALA A 149 -3.94 -22.52 -2.29
CA ALA A 149 -4.09 -23.66 -1.40
C ALA A 149 -5.07 -24.71 -1.95
N MET A 150 -6.18 -24.28 -2.56
CA MET A 150 -7.14 -25.18 -3.20
C MET A 150 -6.53 -25.90 -4.41
N ARG A 151 -5.81 -25.19 -5.28
CA ARG A 151 -5.11 -25.80 -6.43
C ARG A 151 -4.07 -26.84 -5.99
N ARG A 152 -3.29 -26.53 -4.95
CA ARG A 152 -2.32 -27.49 -4.39
C ARG A 152 -2.97 -28.74 -3.79
N ARG A 153 -4.21 -28.63 -3.27
CA ARG A 153 -4.97 -29.79 -2.79
C ARG A 153 -5.47 -30.64 -3.94
N GLN A 154 -6.03 -30.02 -4.98
CA GLN A 154 -6.50 -30.72 -6.19
C GLN A 154 -5.37 -31.44 -6.94
N ALA A 155 -4.17 -30.87 -7.00
CA ALA A 155 -3.03 -31.51 -7.66
C ALA A 155 -2.46 -32.74 -6.90
N ARG A 156 -2.93 -32.99 -5.66
CA ARG A 156 -2.51 -34.13 -4.83
C ARG A 156 -3.53 -35.27 -4.79
N THR A 157 -4.73 -35.04 -5.31
CA THR A 157 -5.83 -36.01 -5.43
C THR A 157 -5.89 -36.54 -6.85
#